data_AF-A0A7C8ZV65-F1
#
_entry.id   AF-A0A7C8ZV65-F1
#
_cell.length_a   1.000
_cell.length_b   1.000
_cell.length_c   1.000
_cell.angle_alpha   90.00
_cell.angle_beta   90.00
_cell.angle_gamma   90.00
#
_symmetry.space_group_name_H-M   'P 1'
#
loop_
_entity.id
_entity.type
_entity.pdbx_description
1 polymer ?
#
loop_
_entity_poly.entity_id
_entity_poly.type
_entity_poly.pdbx_seq_one_letter_code
_entity_poly.pdbx_strand_id
1 'polypeptide(L)'
;MNQFNMDSCSSEVGDKYRCFIYGEGEKNTQWVFGAPPRYDVVNKLFEEGRTKVWPPGSLEEKVQNLVKTMEMELFHKSNPEDYKTIDPKRFTFIVNGRKPLTLQEIRQMGGGYNAFLQTSLPEEMRLYDPAKETAESAHVTFRTAFPR
;
A
#
# COMPACT_ATOMS: atom_id res chain seq x y z
N MET A 1 -12.21 11.78 -18.54
CA MET A 1 -12.28 11.46 -17.11
C MET A 1 -12.69 10.00 -17.04
N ASN A 2 -11.73 9.08 -16.86
CA ASN A 2 -12.08 7.67 -16.76
C ASN A 2 -12.75 7.45 -15.40
N GLN A 3 -13.96 6.91 -15.43
CA GLN A 3 -14.73 6.62 -14.24
C GLN A 3 -13.99 5.55 -13.44
N PHE A 4 -13.52 5.91 -12.24
CA PHE A 4 -12.90 4.97 -11.31
C PHE A 4 -13.97 3.99 -10.84
N ASN A 5 -14.15 2.89 -11.57
CA ASN A 5 -15.11 1.87 -11.19
C ASN A 5 -14.40 0.86 -10.29
N MET A 6 -14.48 1.11 -8.98
CA MET A 6 -14.09 0.13 -7.97
C MET A 6 -15.28 -0.80 -7.74
N ASP A 7 -15.60 -1.57 -8.78
CA ASP A 7 -16.48 -2.73 -8.62
C ASP A 7 -15.88 -3.61 -7.52
N SER A 8 -16.73 -4.14 -6.63
CA SER A 8 -16.32 -4.95 -5.49
C SER A 8 -15.28 -5.99 -5.91
N CYS A 9 -14.17 -6.11 -5.18
CA CYS A 9 -13.13 -7.10 -5.47
C CYS A 9 -13.80 -8.48 -5.60
N SER A 10 -13.79 -9.10 -6.78
CA SER A 10 -14.55 -10.32 -7.01
C SER A 10 -13.94 -11.46 -6.19
N SER A 11 -14.79 -12.18 -5.46
CA SER A 11 -14.39 -13.15 -4.43
C SER A 11 -13.98 -14.52 -4.98
N GLU A 12 -14.02 -14.73 -6.30
CA GLU A 12 -14.00 -16.11 -6.81
C GLU A 12 -12.59 -16.69 -7.02
N VAL A 13 -11.52 -15.87 -7.11
CA VAL A 13 -10.12 -16.36 -7.16
C VAL A 13 -9.13 -15.31 -6.60
N GLY A 14 -9.45 -14.58 -5.53
CA GLY A 14 -8.56 -13.49 -5.08
C GLY A 14 -8.63 -13.02 -3.63
N ASP A 15 -7.76 -12.06 -3.30
CA ASP A 15 -7.73 -11.41 -1.99
C ASP A 15 -9.03 -10.63 -1.74
N LYS A 16 -9.68 -10.88 -0.61
CA LYS A 16 -10.97 -10.29 -0.25
C LYS A 16 -10.95 -8.75 -0.17
N TYR A 17 -9.81 -8.17 0.17
CA TYR A 17 -9.70 -6.76 0.53
C TYR A 17 -8.89 -5.92 -0.44
N ARG A 18 -8.10 -6.57 -1.29
CA ARG A 18 -7.22 -5.93 -2.25
C ARG A 18 -7.70 -6.29 -3.64
N CYS A 19 -8.29 -5.29 -4.27
CA CYS A 19 -8.61 -5.37 -5.68
C CYS A 19 -7.28 -5.37 -6.46
N PHE A 20 -7.32 -5.74 -7.74
CA PHE A 20 -6.15 -5.54 -8.63
C PHE A 20 -4.88 -6.29 -8.20
N ILE A 21 -5.05 -7.44 -7.56
CA ILE A 21 -3.95 -8.38 -7.26
C ILE A 21 -3.94 -9.59 -8.21
N TYR A 22 -5.12 -10.02 -8.67
CA TYR A 22 -5.32 -11.09 -9.64
C TYR A 22 -6.30 -10.64 -10.74
N GLY A 23 -6.48 -11.50 -11.75
CA GLY A 23 -7.39 -11.30 -12.87
C GLY A 23 -6.69 -10.87 -14.16
N GLU A 24 -7.46 -10.77 -15.25
CA GLU A 24 -6.94 -10.44 -16.58
C GLU A 24 -6.09 -9.16 -16.60
N GLY A 25 -6.54 -8.13 -15.89
CA GLY A 25 -5.86 -6.85 -15.82
C GLY A 25 -4.57 -6.86 -15.00
N GLU A 26 -4.17 -7.98 -14.40
CA GLU A 26 -2.92 -8.13 -13.63
C GLU A 26 -1.94 -9.16 -14.24
N LYS A 27 -2.28 -9.76 -15.39
CA LYS A 27 -1.45 -10.79 -16.04
C LYS A 27 -0.05 -10.32 -16.39
N ASN A 28 0.09 -9.04 -16.71
CA ASN A 28 1.35 -8.42 -17.14
C ASN A 28 1.95 -7.50 -16.07
N THR A 29 1.39 -7.51 -14.86
CA THR A 29 1.86 -6.66 -13.77
C THR A 29 3.29 -7.01 -13.39
N GLN A 30 4.13 -5.98 -13.29
CA GLN A 30 5.52 -6.14 -12.87
C GLN A 30 5.58 -6.12 -11.34
N TRP A 31 5.75 -7.29 -10.75
CA TRP A 31 5.86 -7.45 -9.30
C TRP A 31 7.29 -7.29 -8.82
N VAL A 32 7.49 -6.55 -7.73
CA VAL A 32 8.82 -6.34 -7.09
C VAL A 32 9.50 -7.68 -6.76
N PHE A 33 8.73 -8.68 -6.32
CA PHE A 33 9.23 -10.01 -5.95
C PHE A 33 8.90 -11.10 -6.98
N GLY A 34 8.60 -10.71 -8.23
CA GLY A 34 8.32 -11.62 -9.34
C GLY A 34 6.95 -12.33 -9.31
N ALA A 35 6.15 -12.14 -8.25
CA ALA A 35 4.80 -12.69 -8.13
C ALA A 35 3.88 -11.78 -7.29
N PRO A 36 2.55 -11.91 -7.44
CA PRO A 36 1.60 -11.22 -6.57
C PRO A 36 1.82 -11.58 -5.09
N PRO A 37 1.73 -10.62 -4.17
CA PRO A 37 1.86 -10.90 -2.74
C PRO A 37 0.73 -11.78 -2.21
N ARG A 38 0.96 -12.42 -1.07
CA ARG A 38 -0.04 -13.23 -0.37
C ARG A 38 -0.34 -12.64 1.00
N TYR A 39 -1.62 -12.42 1.29
CA TYR A 39 -2.07 -11.70 2.49
C TYR A 39 -2.89 -12.55 3.47
N ASP A 40 -2.97 -13.88 3.30
CA ASP A 40 -3.80 -14.77 4.13
C ASP A 40 -3.62 -14.54 5.64
N VAL A 41 -2.36 -14.46 6.10
CA VAL A 41 -2.03 -14.23 7.52
C VAL A 41 -2.49 -12.86 7.99
N VAL A 42 -2.27 -11.82 7.18
CA VAL A 42 -2.68 -10.45 7.51
C VAL A 42 -4.20 -10.30 7.52
N ASN A 43 -4.87 -10.96 6.58
CA ASN A 43 -6.33 -10.95 6.48
C ASN A 43 -6.96 -11.70 7.65
N LYS A 44 -6.39 -12.84 8.05
CA LYS A 44 -6.82 -13.57 9.26
C LYS A 44 -6.69 -12.68 10.51
N LEU A 45 -5.52 -12.07 10.73
CA LEU A 45 -5.31 -11.18 11.89
C LEU A 45 -6.26 -9.97 11.87
N PHE A 46 -6.51 -9.39 10.69
CA PHE A 46 -7.46 -8.31 10.53
C PHE A 46 -8.89 -8.74 10.89
N GLU A 47 -9.31 -9.93 10.46
CA GLU A 47 -10.63 -10.51 10.79
C GLU A 47 -10.78 -10.79 12.28
N GLU A 48 -9.72 -11.27 12.94
CA GLU A 48 -9.69 -11.52 14.40
C GLU A 48 -9.72 -10.21 15.20
N GLY A 49 -9.07 -9.15 14.72
CA GLY A 49 -8.93 -7.88 15.44
C GLY A 49 -9.97 -6.81 15.11
N ARG A 50 -10.72 -6.93 14.01
CA ARG A 50 -11.69 -5.90 13.61
C ARG A 50 -12.87 -5.84 14.56
N THR A 51 -13.29 -4.64 14.91
CA THR A 51 -14.46 -4.38 15.78
C THR A 51 -15.70 -3.94 15.00
N LYS A 52 -15.56 -3.73 13.68
CA LYS A 52 -16.64 -3.29 12.80
C LYS A 52 -16.61 -4.07 11.49
N VAL A 53 -17.81 -4.39 11.00
CA VAL A 53 -18.03 -4.98 9.68
C VAL A 53 -18.81 -3.95 8.86
N TRP A 54 -18.23 -3.53 7.75
CA TRP A 54 -18.87 -2.59 6.85
C TRP A 54 -19.95 -3.28 6.01
N PRO A 55 -21.12 -2.66 5.79
CA PRO A 55 -22.10 -3.20 4.87
C PRO A 55 -21.51 -3.32 3.44
N PRO A 56 -21.85 -4.38 2.69
CA PRO A 56 -21.43 -4.51 1.29
C PRO A 56 -21.85 -3.31 0.45
N GLY A 57 -20.93 -2.79 -0.35
CA GLY A 57 -21.14 -1.61 -1.21
C GLY A 57 -21.08 -0.26 -0.50
N SER A 58 -20.89 -0.24 0.82
CA SER A 58 -20.77 0.99 1.62
C SER A 58 -19.53 1.80 1.26
N LEU A 59 -19.54 3.09 1.64
CA LEU A 59 -18.39 3.97 1.45
C LEU A 59 -17.20 3.49 2.29
N GLU A 60 -17.45 3.03 3.50
CA GLU A 60 -16.43 2.55 4.44
C GLU A 60 -15.73 1.31 3.91
N GLU A 61 -16.49 0.35 3.35
CA GLU A 61 -15.92 -0.82 2.67
C GLU A 61 -15.05 -0.39 1.49
N LYS A 62 -15.54 0.54 0.66
CA LYS A 62 -14.79 1.05 -0.49
C LYS A 62 -13.49 1.73 -0.06
N VAL A 63 -13.53 2.62 0.93
CA VAL A 63 -12.32 3.30 1.44
C VAL A 63 -11.32 2.30 2.02
N GLN A 64 -11.79 1.30 2.77
CA GLN A 64 -10.93 0.25 3.30
C GLN A 64 -10.20 -0.51 2.19
N ASN A 65 -10.93 -0.95 1.17
CA ASN A 65 -10.36 -1.72 0.07
C ASN A 65 -9.45 -0.85 -0.80
N LEU A 66 -9.79 0.43 -1.01
CA LEU A 66 -8.95 1.40 -1.70
C LEU A 66 -7.60 1.54 -1.02
N VAL A 67 -7.57 1.80 0.30
CA VAL A 67 -6.32 2.03 1.03
C VAL A 67 -5.45 0.77 1.07
N LYS A 68 -6.07 -0.41 1.29
CA LYS A 68 -5.33 -1.69 1.27
C LYS A 68 -4.76 -2.00 -0.11
N THR A 69 -5.50 -1.69 -1.17
CA THR A 69 -5.03 -1.88 -2.55
C THR A 69 -3.93 -0.88 -2.89
N MET A 70 -4.10 0.39 -2.54
CA MET A 70 -3.11 1.45 -2.80
C MET A 70 -1.76 1.15 -2.13
N GLU A 71 -1.79 0.69 -0.87
CA GLU A 71 -0.59 0.24 -0.17
C GLU A 71 0.06 -0.95 -0.90
N MET A 72 -0.72 -1.98 -1.23
CA MET A 72 -0.19 -3.13 -1.97
C MET A 72 0.49 -2.70 -3.28
N GLU A 73 -0.14 -1.84 -4.08
CA GLU A 73 0.43 -1.33 -5.33
C GLU A 73 1.73 -0.57 -5.08
N LEU A 74 1.75 0.34 -4.09
CA LEU A 74 2.93 1.16 -3.77
C LEU A 74 4.15 0.32 -3.39
N PHE A 75 3.95 -0.79 -2.68
CA PHE A 75 5.05 -1.62 -2.18
C PHE A 75 5.39 -2.82 -3.07
N HIS A 76 4.45 -3.31 -3.89
CA HIS A 76 4.62 -4.59 -4.59
C HIS A 76 4.58 -4.47 -6.12
N LYS A 77 4.03 -3.39 -6.69
CA LYS A 77 4.10 -3.14 -8.14
C LYS A 77 5.28 -2.23 -8.45
N SER A 78 6.21 -2.70 -9.28
CA SER A 78 7.43 -1.97 -9.63
C SER A 78 7.18 -0.92 -10.72
N ASN A 79 6.21 -1.13 -11.61
CA ASN A 79 5.83 -0.17 -12.64
C ASN A 79 4.66 0.72 -12.17
N PRO A 80 4.79 2.07 -12.07
CA PRO A 80 3.69 2.94 -11.66
C PRO A 80 2.50 2.91 -12.62
N GLU A 81 2.73 2.61 -13.90
CA GLU A 81 1.65 2.55 -14.89
C GLU A 81 0.73 1.33 -14.69
N ASP A 82 1.16 0.35 -13.87
CA ASP A 82 0.32 -0.78 -13.47
C ASP A 82 -0.63 -0.42 -12.30
N TYR A 83 -0.53 0.80 -11.76
CA TYR A 83 -1.31 1.22 -10.60
C TYR A 83 -2.71 1.61 -11.04
N LYS A 84 -3.70 1.13 -10.31
CA LYS A 84 -5.11 1.40 -10.58
C LYS A 84 -5.74 2.32 -9.56
N THR A 85 -5.14 2.46 -8.37
CA THR A 85 -5.68 3.27 -7.27
C THR A 85 -5.29 4.74 -7.33
N ILE A 86 -4.18 5.07 -8.00
CA ILE A 86 -3.65 6.44 -8.08
C ILE A 86 -3.16 6.75 -9.50
N ASP A 87 -3.26 8.01 -9.91
CA ASP A 87 -2.68 8.50 -11.16
C ASP A 87 -1.19 8.81 -10.93
N PRO A 88 -0.24 8.07 -11.53
CA PRO A 88 1.17 8.24 -11.24
C PRO A 88 1.74 9.59 -11.67
N LYS A 89 1.07 10.30 -12.58
CA LYS A 89 1.50 11.63 -13.08
C LYS A 89 0.97 12.77 -12.23
N ARG A 90 -0.09 12.53 -11.45
CA ARG A 90 -0.77 13.57 -10.66
C ARG A 90 -0.74 13.32 -9.16
N PHE A 91 -0.37 12.10 -8.75
CA PHE A 91 -0.29 11.73 -7.35
C PHE A 91 0.71 12.62 -6.61
N THR A 92 0.27 13.13 -5.48
CA THR A 92 1.07 13.96 -4.59
C THR A 92 0.83 13.50 -3.16
N PHE A 93 1.90 13.21 -2.44
CA PHE A 93 1.86 12.81 -1.04
C PHE A 93 2.48 13.87 -0.14
N ILE A 94 1.81 14.21 0.95
CA ILE A 94 2.28 15.17 1.96
C ILE A 94 2.04 14.56 3.33
N VAL A 95 3.03 14.61 4.21
CA VAL A 95 2.91 14.17 5.60
C VAL A 95 3.62 15.14 6.53
N ASN A 96 3.12 15.32 7.76
CA ASN A 96 3.77 16.08 8.83
C ASN A 96 4.22 17.51 8.42
N GLY A 97 3.46 18.19 7.55
CA GLY A 97 3.78 19.54 7.08
C GLY A 97 5.03 19.64 6.19
N ARG A 98 5.52 18.51 5.68
CA ARG A 98 6.70 18.42 4.81
C ARG A 98 6.38 18.85 3.38
N LYS A 99 7.41 18.97 2.55
CA LYS A 99 7.22 19.23 1.12
C LYS A 99 6.40 18.11 0.47
N PRO A 100 5.57 18.43 -0.55
CA PRO A 100 4.91 17.40 -1.35
C PRO A 100 5.91 16.50 -2.06
N LEU A 101 5.56 15.22 -2.21
CA LEU A 101 6.35 14.19 -2.87
C LEU A 101 5.55 13.57 -4.02
N THR A 102 6.24 13.37 -5.14
CA THR A 102 5.78 12.55 -6.27
C THR A 102 6.02 11.06 -6.00
N LEU A 103 5.39 10.16 -6.78
CA LEU A 103 5.70 8.72 -6.69
C LEU A 103 7.17 8.40 -7.00
N GLN A 104 7.78 9.15 -7.92
CA GLN A 104 9.19 8.96 -8.25
C GLN A 104 10.09 9.30 -7.04
N GLU A 105 9.82 10.42 -6.37
CA GLU A 105 10.55 10.79 -5.15
C GLU A 105 10.35 9.76 -4.03
N ILE A 106 9.14 9.24 -3.85
CA ILE A 106 8.85 8.17 -2.86
C ILE A 106 9.70 6.92 -3.13
N ARG A 107 9.89 6.55 -4.40
CA ARG A 107 10.73 5.40 -4.74
C ARG A 107 12.21 5.68 -4.51
N GLN A 108 12.68 6.85 -4.90
CA GLN A 108 14.07 7.27 -4.71
C GLN A 108 14.48 7.33 -3.25
N MET A 109 13.55 7.65 -2.35
CA MET A 109 13.79 7.66 -0.91
C MET A 109 13.68 6.29 -0.22
N GLY A 110 13.59 5.19 -0.97
CA GLY A 110 13.50 3.85 -0.39
C GLY A 110 12.08 3.38 -0.08
N GLY A 111 11.06 3.98 -0.72
CA GLY A 111 9.70 3.44 -0.71
C GLY A 111 8.75 4.06 0.31
N GLY A 112 7.57 3.44 0.43
CA GLY A 112 6.41 4.01 1.13
C GLY A 112 6.67 4.29 2.62
N TYR A 113 7.32 3.39 3.37
CA TYR A 113 7.55 3.61 4.80
C TYR A 113 8.43 4.83 5.07
N ASN A 114 9.49 5.03 4.30
CA ASN A 114 10.35 6.22 4.40
C ASN A 114 9.58 7.50 4.06
N ALA A 115 8.67 7.44 3.09
CA ALA A 115 7.78 8.56 2.76
C ALA A 115 6.79 8.84 3.90
N PHE A 116 6.11 7.81 4.38
CA PHE A 116 5.03 7.93 5.36
C PHE A 116 5.51 8.38 6.74
N LEU A 117 6.76 8.05 7.09
CA LEU A 117 7.34 8.32 8.41
C LEU A 117 8.38 9.44 8.37
N GLN A 118 8.36 10.28 7.33
CA GLN A 118 9.15 11.51 7.35
C GLN A 118 8.86 12.30 8.62
N THR A 119 9.93 12.74 9.27
CA THR A 119 9.86 13.35 10.58
C THR A 119 10.80 14.55 10.69
N SER A 120 10.45 15.50 11.55
CA SER A 120 11.29 16.61 11.99
C SER A 120 11.95 16.37 13.36
N LEU A 121 11.71 15.19 13.96
CA LEU A 121 12.31 14.84 15.24
C LEU A 121 13.86 14.85 15.16
N PRO A 122 14.54 15.27 16.24
CA PRO A 122 15.98 15.07 16.39
C PRO A 122 16.37 13.60 16.17
N GLU A 123 17.55 13.36 15.61
CA GLU A 123 17.99 12.02 15.22
C GLU A 123 17.99 11.03 16.39
N GLU A 124 18.39 11.50 17.57
CA GLU A 124 18.42 10.75 18.82
C GLU A 124 17.02 10.34 19.33
N MET A 125 15.94 10.94 18.81
CA MET A 125 14.56 10.61 19.16
C MET A 125 13.87 9.73 18.10
N ARG A 126 14.58 9.34 17.04
CA ARG A 126 14.00 8.53 15.96
C ARG A 126 14.14 7.05 16.28
N LEU A 127 13.03 6.41 16.63
CA LEU A 127 12.94 4.94 16.70
C LEU A 127 13.02 4.30 15.32
N TYR A 128 12.53 5.00 14.30
CA TYR A 128 12.67 4.67 12.88
C TYR A 128 13.25 5.88 12.18
N ASP A 129 14.38 5.72 11.48
CA ASP A 129 15.03 6.82 10.78
C ASP A 129 14.89 6.70 9.26
N PRO A 130 13.93 7.40 8.63
CA PRO A 130 13.67 7.30 7.19
C PRO A 130 14.85 7.77 6.34
N ALA A 131 15.85 8.45 6.93
CA ALA A 131 17.07 8.86 6.23
C ALA A 131 18.13 7.74 6.13
N LYS A 132 18.01 6.68 6.95
CA LYS A 132 18.97 5.57 7.02
C LYS A 132 18.40 4.26 6.47
N GLU A 133 17.08 4.10 6.55
CA GLU A 133 16.40 2.90 6.10
C GLU A 133 16.40 2.79 4.57
N THR A 134 16.66 1.59 4.07
CA THR A 134 16.45 1.20 2.67
C THR A 134 15.05 0.63 2.49
N ALA A 135 14.61 0.43 1.25
CA ALA A 135 13.34 -0.26 0.99
C ALA A 135 13.28 -1.65 1.66
N GLU A 136 14.38 -2.41 1.59
CA GLU A 136 14.45 -3.75 2.18
C GLU A 136 14.43 -3.71 3.71
N SER A 137 15.28 -2.88 4.34
CA SER A 137 15.36 -2.80 5.80
C SER A 137 14.08 -2.23 6.43
N ALA A 138 13.44 -1.26 5.76
CA ALA A 138 12.12 -0.79 6.13
C ALA A 138 11.08 -1.92 6.06
N HIS A 139 11.08 -2.69 4.97
CA HIS A 139 10.13 -3.80 4.79
C HIS A 139 10.29 -4.88 5.86
N VAL A 140 11.52 -5.24 6.19
CA VAL A 140 11.84 -6.17 7.28
C VAL A 140 11.33 -5.62 8.60
N THR A 141 11.68 -4.37 8.95
CA THR A 141 11.28 -3.71 10.19
C THR A 141 9.75 -3.76 10.39
N PHE A 142 8.98 -3.39 9.37
CA PHE A 142 7.52 -3.38 9.48
C PHE A 142 6.89 -4.79 9.51
N ARG A 143 7.48 -5.77 8.82
CA ARG A 143 6.98 -7.16 8.86
C ARG A 143 7.23 -7.87 10.19
N THR A 144 8.20 -7.40 10.98
CA THR A 144 8.63 -8.02 12.25
C THR A 144 8.34 -7.17 13.49
N ALA A 145 7.83 -5.95 13.32
CA ALA A 145 7.55 -5.00 14.42
C ALA A 145 6.57 -5.54 15.47
N PHE A 146 5.60 -6.37 15.06
CA PHE A 146 4.58 -6.91 15.94
C PHE A 146 4.65 -8.45 16.00
N PRO A 147 4.44 -9.05 17.19
CA PRO A 147 4.23 -10.49 17.30
C PRO A 147 3.06 -10.94 16.41
N ARG A 148 3.19 -12.14 15.85
CA ARG A 148 2.15 -12.77 15.01
C ARG A 148 1.40 -13.84 15.77
#